data_AF-A0AA96DZG2-F1
#
_entry.id   AF-A0AA96DZG2-F1
#
_cell.length_a   1.000
_cell.length_b   1.000
_cell.length_c   1.000
_cell.angle_alpha   90.00
_cell.angle_beta   90.00
_cell.angle_gamma   90.00
#
_symmetry.space_group_name_H-M   'P 1'
#
loop_
_entity.id
_entity.type
_entity.pdbx_description
1 polymer ?
#
loop_
_entity_poly.entity_id
_entity_poly.type
_entity_poly.pdbx_seq_one_letter_code
_entity_poly.pdbx_strand_id
1 'polypeptide(L)'
;MMAFKPAPPGKHHPGPWKSASGGFSFDVNAELHIPARIESDFGSKIAVARTLLFLLRLGVNPAITLPVFANYPFDTLAEIPDADAALLPYEVQWRHFPLGVVGGRVDPDAVSWVSERWKNTHKLMESSPEFALAVEAIDSGQFIENHALTLISLWGALEALFSPAKAELRFRVSALIASFLEEPGGKRAERQKAIAKLYDKRSAAAHGTPTHEPDHLLQTFTLLREVLFKVIDMGRVPSKLELEEMLFGAN
;
A
#
# COMPACT_ATOMS: atom_id res chain seq x y z
N MET A 1 -11.68 -12.00 22.06
CA MET A 1 -13.15 -12.00 22.15
C MET A 1 -13.67 -10.96 21.17
N MET A 2 -14.71 -11.27 20.41
CA MET A 2 -15.40 -10.35 19.51
C MET A 2 -16.78 -10.01 20.08
N ALA A 3 -17.17 -8.74 20.01
CA ALA A 3 -18.51 -8.28 20.37
C ALA A 3 -19.19 -7.68 19.13
N PHE A 4 -20.51 -7.84 19.05
CA PHE A 4 -21.31 -7.41 17.90
C PHE A 4 -22.05 -6.09 18.12
N LYS A 5 -21.91 -5.51 19.32
CA LYS A 5 -22.54 -4.25 19.71
C LYS A 5 -21.52 -3.36 20.43
N PRO A 6 -21.53 -2.04 20.19
CA PRO A 6 -20.62 -1.13 20.86
C PRO A 6 -20.93 -1.07 22.36
N ALA A 7 -19.89 -0.87 23.17
CA ALA A 7 -20.04 -0.65 24.59
C ALA A 7 -20.56 0.78 24.86
N PRO A 8 -21.51 0.97 25.78
CA PRO A 8 -21.79 2.30 26.32
C PRO A 8 -20.53 2.89 27.00
N PRO A 9 -20.37 4.22 27.07
CA PRO A 9 -19.19 4.84 27.69
C PRO A 9 -18.92 4.30 29.10
N GLY A 10 -17.69 3.82 29.33
CA GLY A 10 -17.26 3.27 30.62
C GLY A 10 -17.84 1.90 31.00
N LYS A 11 -18.54 1.21 30.10
CA LYS A 11 -19.11 -0.12 30.33
C LYS A 11 -18.44 -1.18 29.45
N HIS A 12 -18.69 -2.46 29.76
CA HIS A 12 -18.30 -3.57 28.91
C HIS A 12 -19.23 -3.69 27.70
N HIS A 13 -18.74 -4.28 26.60
CA HIS A 13 -19.57 -4.59 25.44
C HIS A 13 -20.72 -5.51 25.83
N PRO A 14 -21.97 -5.23 25.43
CA PRO A 14 -23.05 -6.17 25.69
C PRO A 14 -22.89 -7.43 24.83
N GLY A 15 -23.44 -8.55 25.30
CA GLY A 15 -23.52 -9.78 24.50
C GLY A 15 -24.45 -9.63 23.28
N PRO A 16 -24.42 -10.59 22.33
CA PRO A 16 -23.60 -11.81 22.35
C PRO A 16 -22.11 -11.54 22.12
N TRP A 17 -21.26 -12.46 22.59
CA TRP A 17 -19.81 -12.43 22.35
C TRP A 17 -19.37 -13.71 21.66
N LYS A 18 -18.29 -13.61 20.90
CA LYS A 18 -17.60 -14.74 20.30
C LYS A 18 -16.19 -14.89 20.87
N SER A 19 -15.82 -16.13 21.14
CA SER A 19 -14.44 -16.48 21.40
C SER A 19 -13.60 -16.13 20.16
N ALA A 20 -12.55 -15.33 20.36
CA ALA A 20 -11.59 -15.01 19.32
C ALA A 20 -10.20 -15.07 19.95
N SER A 21 -9.29 -15.77 19.28
CA SER A 21 -7.88 -15.87 19.65
C SER A 21 -7.11 -14.64 19.16
N GLY A 22 -5.99 -14.31 19.79
CA GLY A 22 -5.07 -13.28 19.31
C GLY A 22 -4.71 -12.17 20.30
N GLY A 23 -5.53 -11.86 21.31
CA GLY A 23 -5.15 -10.90 22.36
C GLY A 23 -5.09 -9.42 21.93
N PHE A 24 -5.69 -9.05 20.80
CA PHE A 24 -5.76 -7.67 20.31
C PHE A 24 -7.22 -7.19 20.24
N SER A 25 -7.42 -5.86 20.18
CA SER A 25 -8.75 -5.22 20.12
C SER A 25 -8.81 -4.27 18.93
N PHE A 26 -9.80 -4.46 18.05
CA PHE A 26 -10.09 -3.59 16.92
C PHE A 26 -11.60 -3.42 16.80
N ASP A 27 -12.03 -2.22 16.43
CA ASP A 27 -13.38 -1.98 15.96
C ASP A 27 -13.45 -2.30 14.46
N VAL A 28 -14.40 -3.15 14.07
CA VAL A 28 -14.65 -3.48 12.66
C VAL A 28 -15.86 -2.66 12.21
N ASN A 29 -15.64 -1.74 11.27
CA ASN A 29 -16.68 -0.83 10.78
C ASN A 29 -17.31 -1.27 9.45
N ALA A 30 -16.67 -2.18 8.74
CA ALA A 30 -17.12 -2.65 7.43
C ALA A 30 -16.65 -4.09 7.18
N GLU A 31 -17.36 -4.79 6.30
CA GLU A 31 -17.01 -6.12 5.81
C GLU A 31 -16.71 -6.07 4.32
N LEU A 32 -15.65 -6.79 3.90
CA LEU A 32 -15.36 -7.04 2.49
C LEU A 32 -15.67 -8.51 2.18
N HIS A 33 -16.78 -8.74 1.47
CA HIS A 33 -17.14 -10.08 1.01
C HIS A 33 -16.52 -10.39 -0.36
N ILE A 34 -15.76 -11.48 -0.45
CA ILE A 34 -15.17 -11.98 -1.70
C ILE A 34 -15.85 -13.30 -2.10
N PRO A 35 -16.66 -13.31 -3.17
CA PRO A 35 -17.37 -14.50 -3.60
C PRO A 35 -16.44 -15.63 -4.00
N ALA A 36 -16.79 -16.89 -3.66
CA ALA A 36 -16.01 -18.08 -4.05
C ALA A 36 -15.79 -18.20 -5.58
N ARG A 37 -16.75 -17.74 -6.38
CA ARG A 37 -16.64 -17.73 -7.85
C ARG A 37 -15.45 -16.91 -8.39
N ILE A 38 -14.87 -16.01 -7.60
CA ILE A 38 -13.70 -15.24 -8.05
C ILE A 38 -12.47 -16.15 -8.23
N GLU A 39 -12.41 -17.30 -7.57
CA GLU A 39 -11.22 -18.15 -7.60
C GLU A 39 -10.95 -18.82 -8.94
N SER A 40 -11.99 -19.00 -9.77
CA SER A 40 -11.81 -19.51 -11.13
C SER A 40 -11.07 -18.53 -12.04
N ASP A 41 -11.19 -17.23 -11.76
CA ASP A 41 -10.77 -16.16 -12.67
C ASP A 41 -9.51 -15.43 -12.17
N PHE A 42 -9.32 -15.36 -10.84
CA PHE A 42 -8.29 -14.55 -10.17
C PHE A 42 -7.55 -15.32 -9.06
N GLY A 43 -7.65 -16.64 -9.02
CA GLY A 43 -6.94 -17.43 -8.02
C GLY A 43 -7.42 -17.15 -6.59
N SER A 44 -6.50 -17.16 -5.61
CA SER A 44 -6.87 -17.13 -4.19
C SER A 44 -7.72 -15.90 -3.80
N LYS A 45 -8.86 -16.11 -3.11
CA LYS A 45 -9.63 -15.01 -2.49
C LYS A 45 -8.79 -14.12 -1.58
N ILE A 46 -7.80 -14.70 -0.89
CA ILE A 46 -6.90 -13.94 -0.02
C ILE A 46 -6.02 -13.00 -0.84
N ALA A 47 -5.55 -13.44 -2.00
CA ALA A 47 -4.78 -12.58 -2.89
C ALA A 47 -5.64 -11.40 -3.40
N VAL A 48 -6.89 -11.65 -3.76
CA VAL A 48 -7.84 -10.59 -4.14
C VAL A 48 -8.14 -9.64 -2.97
N ALA A 49 -8.32 -10.17 -1.75
CA ALA A 49 -8.49 -9.34 -0.55
C ALA A 49 -7.32 -8.41 -0.32
N ARG A 50 -6.09 -8.92 -0.46
CA ARG A 50 -4.86 -8.14 -0.32
C ARG A 50 -4.75 -7.07 -1.40
N THR A 51 -5.08 -7.38 -2.66
CA THR A 51 -5.11 -6.37 -3.73
C THR A 51 -6.11 -5.26 -3.44
N LEU A 52 -7.32 -5.59 -2.99
CA LEU A 52 -8.35 -4.61 -2.64
C LEU A 52 -7.93 -3.75 -1.44
N LEU A 53 -7.37 -4.36 -0.40
CA LEU A 53 -6.83 -3.65 0.77
C LEU A 53 -5.73 -2.66 0.37
N PHE A 54 -4.78 -3.10 -0.46
CA PHE A 54 -3.74 -2.24 -1.00
C PHE A 54 -4.31 -1.04 -1.76
N LEU A 55 -5.28 -1.25 -2.65
CA LEU A 55 -5.90 -0.17 -3.43
C LEU A 55 -6.73 0.78 -2.55
N LEU A 56 -7.42 0.26 -1.55
CA LEU A 56 -8.11 1.07 -0.56
C LEU A 56 -7.11 1.95 0.21
N ARG A 57 -5.95 1.42 0.58
CA ARG A 57 -4.89 2.22 1.24
C ARG A 57 -4.28 3.27 0.34
N LEU A 58 -3.99 2.91 -0.91
CA LEU A 58 -3.34 3.79 -1.88
C LEU A 58 -4.29 4.92 -2.34
N GLY A 59 -5.52 4.52 -2.69
CA GLY A 59 -6.57 5.34 -3.28
C GLY A 59 -7.37 6.14 -2.27
N VAL A 60 -7.82 5.49 -1.20
CA VAL A 60 -8.90 5.96 -0.34
C VAL A 60 -8.36 6.51 0.97
N ASN A 61 -7.70 5.67 1.78
CA ASN A 61 -7.10 6.10 3.04
C ASN A 61 -6.02 5.11 3.51
N PRO A 62 -4.75 5.54 3.67
CA PRO A 62 -3.66 4.65 4.07
C PRO A 62 -3.79 4.10 5.51
N ALA A 63 -4.73 4.62 6.31
CA ALA A 63 -5.03 4.13 7.66
C ALA A 63 -5.97 2.91 7.67
N ILE A 64 -6.54 2.49 6.53
CA ILE A 64 -7.42 1.30 6.45
C ILE A 64 -6.66 0.05 6.91
N THR A 65 -7.29 -0.76 7.75
CA THR A 65 -6.73 -2.02 8.29
C THR A 65 -7.66 -3.19 7.96
N LEU A 66 -7.07 -4.36 7.69
CA LEU A 66 -7.77 -5.64 7.64
C LEU A 66 -7.37 -6.48 8.86
N PRO A 67 -8.02 -6.29 10.02
CA PRO A 67 -7.57 -6.91 11.26
C PRO A 67 -7.85 -8.42 11.33
N VAL A 68 -8.85 -8.90 10.59
CA VAL A 68 -9.35 -10.27 10.73
C VAL A 68 -9.98 -10.78 9.43
N PHE A 69 -9.76 -12.07 9.14
CA PHE A 69 -10.55 -12.85 8.18
C PHE A 69 -11.60 -13.69 8.92
N ALA A 70 -12.79 -13.80 8.34
CA ALA A 70 -13.86 -14.63 8.84
C ALA A 70 -14.36 -15.61 7.76
N ASN A 71 -14.82 -16.78 8.18
CA ASN A 71 -15.47 -17.75 7.28
C ASN A 71 -16.99 -17.57 7.14
N TYR A 72 -17.59 -16.71 7.98
CA TYR A 72 -18.99 -16.29 7.90
C TYR A 72 -19.11 -14.77 8.00
N PRO A 73 -20.18 -14.16 7.44
CA PRO A 73 -20.46 -12.74 7.60
C PRO A 73 -20.59 -12.30 9.06
N PHE A 74 -20.06 -11.12 9.41
CA PHE A 74 -20.02 -10.63 10.79
C PHE A 74 -21.41 -10.39 11.40
N ASP A 75 -22.42 -10.07 10.60
CA ASP A 75 -23.80 -9.85 11.05
C ASP A 75 -24.50 -11.15 11.47
N THR A 76 -24.12 -12.28 10.86
CA THR A 76 -24.63 -13.62 11.18
C THR A 76 -23.75 -14.39 12.16
N LEU A 77 -22.49 -13.99 12.33
CA LEU A 77 -21.49 -14.73 13.10
C LEU A 77 -21.90 -14.98 14.57
N ALA A 78 -22.70 -14.09 15.14
CA ALA A 78 -23.24 -14.25 16.50
C ALA A 78 -24.12 -15.48 16.69
N GLU A 79 -24.75 -15.97 15.61
CA GLU A 79 -25.71 -17.08 15.61
C GLU A 79 -25.07 -18.43 15.25
N ILE A 80 -23.89 -18.40 14.63
CA ILE A 80 -23.12 -19.58 14.26
C ILE A 80 -22.58 -20.27 15.52
N PRO A 81 -22.46 -21.60 15.63
CA PRO A 81 -21.77 -22.24 16.76
C PRO A 81 -20.28 -21.86 16.86
N ASP A 82 -19.72 -21.79 18.09
CA ASP A 82 -18.29 -21.44 18.31
C ASP A 82 -17.33 -22.40 17.58
N ALA A 83 -17.70 -23.68 17.44
CA ALA A 83 -16.88 -24.68 16.77
C ALA A 83 -16.78 -24.46 15.24
N ASP A 84 -17.75 -23.77 14.64
CA ASP A 84 -17.83 -23.57 13.19
C ASP A 84 -17.35 -22.16 12.78
N ALA A 85 -17.43 -21.19 13.69
CA ALA A 85 -16.99 -19.82 13.47
C ALA A 85 -15.46 -19.69 13.57
N ALA A 86 -14.81 -19.34 12.46
CA ALA A 86 -13.38 -19.08 12.39
C ALA A 86 -13.11 -17.58 12.22
N LEU A 87 -12.35 -17.02 13.16
CA LEU A 87 -11.80 -15.67 13.10
C LEU A 87 -10.27 -15.78 13.09
N LEU A 88 -9.64 -15.36 12.00
CA LEU A 88 -8.20 -15.46 11.79
C LEU A 88 -7.59 -14.05 11.81
N PRO A 89 -6.83 -13.68 12.84
CA PRO A 89 -6.14 -12.39 12.88
C PRO A 89 -5.17 -12.24 11.70
N TYR A 90 -5.09 -11.03 11.13
CA TYR A 90 -4.20 -10.74 10.01
C TYR A 90 -3.27 -9.56 10.32
N GLU A 91 -3.78 -8.32 10.29
CA GLU A 91 -2.98 -7.12 10.58
C GLU A 91 -3.20 -6.63 12.00
N VAL A 92 -2.49 -7.25 12.93
CA VAL A 92 -2.54 -6.91 14.36
C VAL A 92 -1.34 -6.07 14.82
N GLN A 93 -0.41 -5.78 13.91
CA GLN A 93 0.80 -5.01 14.19
C GLN A 93 0.50 -3.52 14.39
N TRP A 94 1.33 -2.88 15.23
CA TRP A 94 1.29 -1.43 15.41
C TRP A 94 1.81 -0.70 14.18
N ARG A 95 1.20 0.45 13.86
CA ARG A 95 1.78 1.38 12.89
C ARG A 95 2.80 2.25 13.59
N HIS A 96 4.05 2.13 13.18
CA HIS A 96 5.15 2.97 13.67
C HIS A 96 5.28 4.28 12.88
N PHE A 97 4.73 4.32 11.66
CA PHE A 97 4.62 5.53 10.86
C PHE A 97 3.17 5.69 10.34
N PRO A 98 2.23 6.13 11.20
CA PRO A 98 0.82 6.21 10.83
C PRO A 98 0.59 7.30 9.78
N LEU A 99 0.11 6.91 8.61
CA LEU A 99 -0.31 7.80 7.55
C LEU A 99 -1.83 8.00 7.58
N GLY A 100 -2.29 9.14 7.08
CA GLY A 100 -3.71 9.45 6.98
C GLY A 100 -3.99 10.42 5.83
N VAL A 101 -5.26 10.56 5.49
CA VAL A 101 -5.71 11.55 4.51
C VAL A 101 -5.74 12.93 5.13
N VAL A 102 -5.21 13.93 4.42
CA VAL A 102 -5.29 15.32 4.85
C VAL A 102 -6.77 15.73 4.98
N GLY A 103 -7.16 16.20 6.17
CA GLY A 103 -8.54 16.57 6.47
C GLY A 103 -9.49 15.39 6.73
N GLY A 104 -9.02 14.14 6.70
CA GLY A 104 -9.78 12.96 7.14
C GLY A 104 -11.03 12.62 6.32
N ARG A 105 -11.20 13.23 5.13
CA ARG A 105 -12.36 12.98 4.26
C ARG A 105 -11.99 12.04 3.14
N VAL A 106 -12.81 10.99 2.99
CA VAL A 106 -12.74 10.07 1.86
C VAL A 106 -13.53 10.67 0.70
N ASP A 107 -12.89 10.75 -0.45
CA ASP A 107 -13.52 11.14 -1.71
C ASP A 107 -14.29 9.95 -2.30
N PRO A 108 -15.60 10.07 -2.60
CA PRO A 108 -16.35 9.01 -3.30
C PRO A 108 -15.69 8.55 -4.61
N ASP A 109 -15.04 9.46 -5.34
CA ASP A 109 -14.38 9.12 -6.60
C ASP A 109 -13.18 8.17 -6.38
N ALA A 110 -12.56 8.23 -5.21
CA ALA A 110 -11.48 7.30 -4.85
C ALA A 110 -11.97 5.85 -4.72
N VAL A 111 -13.22 5.64 -4.28
CA VAL A 111 -13.81 4.29 -4.18
C VAL A 111 -14.13 3.75 -5.58
N SER A 112 -14.65 4.59 -6.47
CA SER A 112 -14.87 4.24 -7.88
C SER A 112 -13.57 3.82 -8.56
N TRP A 113 -12.47 4.57 -8.33
CA TRP A 113 -11.15 4.22 -8.84
C TRP A 113 -10.70 2.81 -8.41
N VAL A 114 -10.91 2.42 -7.16
CA VAL A 114 -10.60 1.06 -6.68
C VAL A 114 -11.43 0.01 -7.43
N SER A 115 -12.74 0.25 -7.58
CA SER A 115 -13.65 -0.68 -8.26
C SER A 115 -13.27 -0.91 -9.72
N GLU A 116 -12.83 0.13 -10.41
CA GLU A 116 -12.43 0.07 -11.81
C GLU A 116 -11.08 -0.64 -12.01
N ARG A 117 -10.14 -0.48 -11.07
CA ARG A 117 -8.74 -0.87 -11.29
C ARG A 117 -8.30 -2.19 -10.66
N TRP A 118 -9.04 -2.73 -9.69
CA TRP A 118 -8.58 -3.90 -8.92
C TRP A 118 -8.19 -5.12 -9.76
N LYS A 119 -8.94 -5.43 -10.83
CA LYS A 119 -8.65 -6.58 -11.70
C LYS A 119 -7.30 -6.45 -12.40
N ASN A 120 -7.01 -5.24 -12.90
CA ASN A 120 -5.77 -4.97 -13.61
C ASN A 120 -4.61 -4.91 -12.61
N THR A 121 -4.79 -4.27 -11.46
CA THR A 121 -3.79 -4.26 -10.39
C THR A 121 -3.45 -5.67 -9.92
N HIS A 122 -4.45 -6.53 -9.75
CA HIS A 122 -4.24 -7.92 -9.35
C HIS A 122 -3.35 -8.67 -10.35
N LYS A 123 -3.68 -8.58 -11.64
CA LYS A 123 -2.86 -9.17 -12.71
C LYS A 123 -1.45 -8.57 -12.78
N LEU A 124 -1.29 -7.28 -12.52
CA LEU A 124 0.02 -6.64 -12.47
C LEU A 124 0.88 -7.19 -11.33
N MET A 125 0.30 -7.37 -10.15
CA MET A 125 1.00 -7.98 -9.02
C MET A 125 1.44 -9.42 -9.30
N GLU A 126 0.66 -10.19 -10.05
CA GLU A 126 1.03 -11.56 -10.42
C GLU A 126 2.11 -11.62 -11.51
N SER A 127 2.06 -10.68 -12.47
CA SER A 127 2.86 -10.69 -13.69
C SER A 127 4.19 -9.91 -13.60
N SER A 128 4.29 -8.90 -12.72
CA SER A 128 5.48 -8.06 -12.56
C SER A 128 6.04 -8.14 -11.14
N PRO A 129 7.18 -8.83 -10.95
CA PRO A 129 7.86 -8.89 -9.64
C PRO A 129 8.24 -7.52 -9.08
N GLU A 130 8.65 -6.57 -9.93
CA GLU A 130 9.06 -5.22 -9.54
C GLU A 130 7.85 -4.42 -9.03
N PHE A 131 6.68 -4.58 -9.68
CA PHE A 131 5.44 -3.98 -9.20
C PHE A 131 4.99 -4.62 -7.89
N ALA A 132 5.03 -5.95 -7.77
CA ALA A 132 4.69 -6.65 -6.54
C ALA A 132 5.58 -6.21 -5.36
N LEU A 133 6.88 -6.03 -5.59
CA LEU A 133 7.81 -5.48 -4.61
C LEU A 133 7.42 -4.06 -4.18
N ALA A 134 7.03 -3.21 -5.12
CA ALA A 134 6.59 -1.85 -4.83
C ALA A 134 5.29 -1.79 -4.03
N VAL A 135 4.34 -2.68 -4.33
CA VAL A 135 3.12 -2.86 -3.54
C VAL A 135 3.44 -3.29 -2.12
N GLU A 136 4.28 -4.31 -1.94
CA GLU A 136 4.66 -4.79 -0.62
C GLU A 136 5.42 -3.73 0.19
N ALA A 137 6.35 -2.99 -0.44
CA ALA A 137 7.14 -1.96 0.22
C ALA A 137 6.28 -0.80 0.74
N ILE A 138 5.28 -0.34 -0.03
CA ILE A 138 4.39 0.73 0.41
C ILE A 138 3.38 0.25 1.45
N ASP A 139 2.86 -0.98 1.30
CA ASP A 139 1.81 -1.53 2.17
C ASP A 139 2.37 -1.89 3.56
N SER A 140 3.57 -2.48 3.62
CA SER A 140 4.24 -2.86 4.87
C SER A 140 4.95 -1.70 5.57
N GLY A 141 5.29 -0.63 4.84
CA GLY A 141 6.19 0.41 5.32
C GLY A 141 5.72 1.13 6.60
N GLN A 142 4.42 1.26 6.82
CA GLN A 142 3.86 1.89 8.03
C GLN A 142 4.06 1.06 9.30
N PHE A 143 4.33 -0.25 9.15
CA PHE A 143 4.46 -1.21 10.25
C PHE A 143 5.92 -1.47 10.63
N ILE A 144 6.89 -0.92 9.88
CA ILE A 144 8.31 -1.04 10.18
C ILE A 144 8.71 0.04 11.18
N GLU A 145 9.22 -0.37 12.35
CA GLU A 145 9.65 0.55 13.41
C GLU A 145 10.83 1.44 12.99
N ASN A 146 11.77 0.89 12.23
CA ASN A 146 12.99 1.58 11.87
C ASN A 146 12.83 2.35 10.55
N HIS A 147 12.79 3.68 10.62
CA HIS A 147 12.67 4.57 9.46
C HIS A 147 13.76 4.36 8.40
N ALA A 148 14.99 4.02 8.78
CA ALA A 148 16.06 3.75 7.83
C ALA A 148 15.75 2.49 7.00
N LEU A 149 15.25 1.43 7.64
CA LEU A 149 14.81 0.21 6.95
C LEU A 149 13.62 0.48 6.04
N THR A 150 12.66 1.29 6.47
CA THR A 150 11.53 1.71 5.63
C THR A 150 12.02 2.47 4.40
N LEU A 151 12.92 3.44 4.56
CA LEU A 151 13.52 4.18 3.45
C LEU A 151 14.24 3.25 2.46
N ILE A 152 15.04 2.32 2.97
CA ILE A 152 15.76 1.35 2.14
C ILE A 152 14.78 0.48 1.34
N SER A 153 13.69 0.03 1.97
CA SER A 153 12.64 -0.77 1.33
C SER A 153 11.92 0.00 0.21
N LEU A 154 11.43 1.22 0.51
CA LEU A 154 10.72 2.06 -0.46
C LEU A 154 11.60 2.42 -1.66
N TRP A 155 12.87 2.75 -1.42
CA TRP A 155 13.80 3.04 -2.51
C TRP A 155 14.25 1.79 -3.26
N GLY A 156 14.36 0.64 -2.61
CA GLY A 156 14.58 -0.64 -3.29
C GLY A 156 13.47 -0.94 -4.30
N ALA A 157 12.22 -0.66 -3.94
CA ALA A 157 11.09 -0.74 -4.85
C ALA A 157 11.17 0.28 -6.01
N LEU A 158 11.48 1.55 -5.74
CA LEU A 158 11.68 2.55 -6.79
C LEU A 158 12.84 2.19 -7.73
N GLU A 159 13.95 1.68 -7.19
CA GLU A 159 15.09 1.21 -7.98
C GLU A 159 14.71 0.01 -8.85
N ALA A 160 13.92 -0.95 -8.34
CA ALA A 160 13.43 -2.08 -9.12
C ALA A 160 12.56 -1.64 -10.30
N LEU A 161 11.69 -0.63 -10.11
CA LEU A 161 10.84 -0.10 -11.17
C LEU A 161 11.59 0.70 -12.23
N PHE A 162 12.63 1.46 -11.85
CA PHE A 162 13.24 2.46 -12.73
C PHE A 162 14.71 2.21 -13.10
N SER A 163 15.45 1.31 -12.45
CA SER A 163 16.86 1.12 -12.77
C SER A 163 17.39 -0.28 -12.48
N PRO A 164 17.34 -1.21 -13.46
CA PRO A 164 18.07 -2.48 -13.35
C PRO A 164 19.60 -2.32 -13.46
N ALA A 165 20.10 -1.16 -13.90
CA ALA A 165 21.52 -0.89 -14.09
C ALA A 165 22.17 -0.25 -12.84
N LYS A 166 23.39 -0.69 -12.50
CA LYS A 166 24.10 -0.27 -11.27
C LYS A 166 24.93 1.02 -11.40
N ALA A 167 25.10 1.55 -12.61
CA ALA A 167 25.88 2.77 -12.83
C ALA A 167 24.99 4.02 -12.69
N GLU A 168 25.53 5.06 -12.06
CA GLU A 168 24.89 6.39 -11.91
C GLU A 168 23.47 6.34 -11.30
N LEU A 169 23.21 5.40 -10.40
CA LEU A 169 21.89 5.12 -9.82
C LEU A 169 21.13 6.37 -9.38
N ARG A 170 21.80 7.27 -8.64
CA ARG A 170 21.20 8.53 -8.18
C ARG A 170 20.64 9.37 -9.33
N PHE A 171 21.44 9.62 -10.36
CA PHE A 171 21.02 10.43 -11.50
C PHE A 171 19.96 9.71 -12.31
N ARG A 172 20.18 8.44 -12.64
CA ARG A 172 19.29 7.66 -13.49
C ARG A 172 17.91 7.48 -12.86
N VAL A 173 17.85 7.01 -11.61
CA VAL A 173 16.58 6.79 -10.90
C VAL A 173 15.82 8.10 -10.75
N SER A 174 16.49 9.19 -10.33
CA SER A 174 15.82 10.48 -10.17
C SER A 174 15.32 11.06 -11.50
N ALA A 175 16.08 10.92 -12.58
CA ALA A 175 15.68 11.41 -13.89
C ALA A 175 14.52 10.61 -14.49
N LEU A 176 14.56 9.28 -14.39
CA LEU A 176 13.52 8.40 -14.92
C LEU A 176 12.20 8.53 -14.16
N ILE A 177 12.24 8.63 -12.82
CA ILE A 177 11.02 8.91 -12.04
C ILE A 177 10.45 10.28 -12.42
N ALA A 178 11.31 11.31 -12.53
CA ALA A 178 10.85 12.64 -12.91
C ALA A 178 10.26 12.69 -14.31
N SER A 179 10.87 12.04 -15.31
CA SER A 179 10.32 11.97 -16.66
C SER A 179 9.07 11.12 -16.73
N PHE A 180 8.96 10.09 -15.89
CA PHE A 180 7.76 9.29 -15.77
C PHE A 180 6.60 10.09 -15.16
N LEU A 181 6.84 10.97 -14.19
CA LEU A 181 5.77 11.72 -13.52
C LEU A 181 5.41 13.03 -14.22
N GLU A 182 6.37 13.70 -14.87
CA GLU A 182 6.23 15.06 -15.40
C GLU A 182 6.55 15.14 -16.89
N GLU A 183 5.79 15.95 -17.63
CA GLU A 183 6.08 16.31 -19.02
C GLU A 183 7.41 17.08 -19.16
N PRO A 184 8.03 17.14 -20.36
CA PRO A 184 9.27 17.87 -20.58
C PRO A 184 9.13 19.36 -20.21
N GLY A 185 10.03 19.87 -19.36
CA GLY A 185 10.04 21.27 -18.98
C GLY A 185 10.69 21.56 -17.63
N GLY A 186 10.55 22.80 -17.15
CA GLY A 186 11.14 23.27 -15.88
C GLY A 186 10.68 22.45 -14.66
N LYS A 187 9.38 22.09 -14.61
CA LYS A 187 8.82 21.26 -13.52
C LYS A 187 9.52 19.91 -13.40
N ARG A 188 9.76 19.22 -14.53
CA ARG A 188 10.51 17.95 -14.55
C ARG A 188 11.92 18.11 -13.99
N ALA A 189 12.62 19.20 -14.35
CA ALA A 189 13.95 19.47 -13.84
C ALA A 189 13.97 19.76 -12.32
N GLU A 190 12.97 20.50 -11.82
CA GLU A 190 12.80 20.74 -10.38
C GLU A 190 12.46 19.44 -9.63
N ARG A 191 11.56 18.64 -10.19
CA ARG A 191 11.17 17.33 -9.65
C ARG A 191 12.36 16.39 -9.56
N GLN A 192 13.18 16.30 -10.61
CA GLN A 192 14.41 15.49 -10.62
C GLN A 192 15.37 15.92 -9.51
N LYS A 193 15.58 17.22 -9.31
CA LYS A 193 16.45 17.74 -8.23
C LYS A 193 15.91 17.38 -6.85
N ALA A 194 14.59 17.45 -6.65
CA ALA A 194 13.96 17.06 -5.38
C ALA A 194 14.12 15.55 -5.11
N ILE A 195 13.85 14.71 -6.11
CA ILE A 195 14.01 13.25 -6.01
C ILE A 195 15.48 12.88 -5.74
N ALA A 196 16.44 13.53 -6.41
CA ALA A 196 17.86 13.30 -6.18
C ALA A 196 18.29 13.63 -4.74
N LYS A 197 17.74 14.69 -4.13
CA LYS A 197 17.97 15.02 -2.70
C LYS A 197 17.37 13.96 -1.78
N LEU A 198 16.19 13.42 -2.09
CA LEU A 198 15.59 12.33 -1.30
C LEU A 198 16.42 11.04 -1.42
N TYR A 199 16.98 10.75 -2.59
CA TYR A 199 17.88 9.61 -2.79
C TYR A 199 19.12 9.72 -1.90
N ASP A 200 19.69 10.92 -1.75
CA ASP A 200 20.84 11.16 -0.87
C ASP A 200 20.51 10.80 0.59
N LYS A 201 19.28 11.04 1.05
CA LYS A 201 18.80 10.67 2.40
C LYS A 201 18.73 9.16 2.59
N ARG A 202 18.29 8.41 1.58
CA ARG A 202 18.34 6.95 1.61
C ARG A 202 19.78 6.44 1.63
N SER A 203 20.67 7.01 0.81
CA SER A 203 22.08 6.58 0.79
C SER A 203 22.71 6.74 2.18
N ALA A 204 22.47 7.87 2.86
CA ALA A 204 22.92 8.08 4.23
C ALA A 204 22.32 7.06 5.22
N ALA A 205 21.03 6.73 5.07
CA ALA A 205 20.37 5.71 5.89
C ALA A 205 20.98 4.30 5.71
N ALA A 206 21.32 3.91 4.47
CA ALA A 206 21.94 2.62 4.17
C ALA A 206 23.38 2.48 4.71
N HIS A 207 24.10 3.59 4.84
CA HIS A 207 25.49 3.61 5.36
C HIS A 207 25.58 3.85 6.86
N GLY A 208 24.46 3.83 7.59
CA GLY A 208 24.44 3.97 9.05
C GLY A 208 24.72 5.39 9.56
N THR A 209 24.60 6.40 8.69
CA THR A 209 24.74 7.83 9.04
C THR A 209 23.42 8.57 8.79
N PRO A 210 22.30 8.16 9.43
CA PRO A 210 20.99 8.67 9.10
C PRO A 210 20.89 10.19 9.35
N THR A 211 20.81 10.96 8.27
CA THR A 211 20.48 12.40 8.28
C THR A 211 19.05 12.65 7.80
N HIS A 212 18.22 11.60 7.81
CA HIS A 212 16.83 11.67 7.43
C HIS A 212 15.97 12.05 8.65
N GLU A 213 14.79 12.58 8.34
CA GLU A 213 13.80 13.06 9.29
C GLU A 213 12.46 12.45 8.88
N PRO A 214 11.45 12.43 9.75
CA PRO A 214 10.12 11.89 9.42
C PRO A 214 9.54 12.45 8.11
N ASP A 215 9.80 13.72 7.80
CA ASP A 215 9.36 14.37 6.58
C ASP A 215 9.98 13.74 5.31
N HIS A 216 11.26 13.38 5.34
CA HIS A 216 11.92 12.68 4.23
C HIS A 216 11.29 11.30 3.95
N LEU A 217 10.83 10.62 5.01
CA LEU A 217 10.11 9.35 4.89
C LEU A 217 8.72 9.58 4.28
N LEU A 218 7.97 10.57 4.75
CA LEU A 218 6.68 10.95 4.18
C LEU A 218 6.77 11.34 2.69
N GLN A 219 7.79 12.12 2.33
CA GLN A 219 8.04 12.49 0.93
C GLN A 219 8.36 11.25 0.07
N THR A 220 9.09 10.27 0.61
CA THR A 220 9.39 9.01 -0.10
C THR A 220 8.13 8.14 -0.27
N PHE A 221 7.28 8.03 0.75
CA PHE A 221 5.97 7.39 0.63
C PHE A 221 5.10 8.05 -0.44
N THR A 222 5.07 9.38 -0.45
CA THR A 222 4.30 10.17 -1.43
C THR A 222 4.82 9.93 -2.84
N LEU A 223 6.14 9.91 -3.04
CA LEU A 223 6.76 9.64 -4.33
C LEU A 223 6.39 8.24 -4.86
N LEU A 224 6.51 7.20 -4.03
CA LEU A 224 6.14 5.84 -4.43
C LEU A 224 4.64 5.72 -4.70
N ARG A 225 3.80 6.42 -3.91
CA ARG A 225 2.35 6.49 -4.13
C ARG A 225 2.02 7.06 -5.50
N GLU A 226 2.59 8.20 -5.87
CA GLU A 226 2.37 8.82 -7.19
C GLU A 226 2.80 7.91 -8.35
N VAL A 227 3.96 7.25 -8.21
CA VAL A 227 4.43 6.25 -9.18
C VAL A 227 3.43 5.11 -9.33
N LEU A 228 2.97 4.52 -8.22
CA LEU A 228 2.04 3.40 -8.23
C LEU A 228 0.70 3.79 -8.85
N PHE A 229 0.16 4.97 -8.54
CA PHE A 229 -1.04 5.49 -9.21
C PHE A 229 -0.88 5.51 -10.72
N LYS A 230 0.21 6.12 -11.22
CA LYS A 230 0.42 6.23 -12.66
C LYS A 230 0.60 4.86 -13.33
N VAL A 231 1.31 3.92 -12.71
CA VAL A 231 1.45 2.54 -13.21
C VAL A 231 0.10 1.82 -13.27
N ILE A 232 -0.73 1.96 -12.23
CA ILE A 232 -2.07 1.34 -12.17
C ILE A 232 -3.01 1.96 -13.21
N ASP A 233 -2.96 3.27 -13.39
CA ASP A 233 -3.79 3.98 -14.38
C ASP A 233 -3.41 3.58 -15.81
N MET A 234 -2.11 3.40 -16.08
CA MET A 234 -1.60 2.86 -17.33
C MET A 234 -1.92 1.37 -17.53
N GLY A 235 -2.17 0.63 -16.44
CA GLY A 235 -2.43 -0.81 -16.47
C GLY A 235 -1.21 -1.67 -16.81
N ARG A 236 0.01 -1.12 -16.71
CA ARG A 236 1.28 -1.81 -17.00
C ARG A 236 2.48 -1.09 -16.40
N VAL A 237 3.52 -1.85 -16.09
CA VAL A 237 4.84 -1.28 -15.76
C VAL A 237 5.52 -0.85 -17.07
N PRO A 238 6.03 0.39 -17.17
CA PRO A 238 6.79 0.84 -18.33
C PRO A 238 8.01 -0.03 -18.56
N SER A 239 8.27 -0.38 -19.82
CA SER A 239 9.51 -1.05 -20.19
C SER A 239 10.70 -0.11 -20.09
N LYS A 240 11.91 -0.66 -20.05
CA LYS A 240 13.14 0.13 -20.06
C LYS A 240 13.23 1.08 -21.26
N LEU A 241 12.84 0.60 -22.45
CA LEU A 241 12.88 1.40 -23.67
C LEU A 241 11.95 2.62 -23.55
N GLU A 242 10.72 2.41 -23.08
CA GLU A 242 9.74 3.49 -22.89
C GLU A 242 10.22 4.52 -21.86
N LEU A 243 10.84 4.07 -20.77
CA LEU A 243 11.44 4.96 -19.78
C LEU A 243 12.57 5.82 -20.39
N GLU A 244 13.40 5.22 -21.26
CA GLU A 244 14.46 5.95 -21.98
C GLU A 244 13.86 6.93 -23.01
N GLU A 245 12.81 6.54 -23.74
CA GLU A 245 12.09 7.41 -24.67
C GLU A 245 11.47 8.62 -23.94
N MET A 246 10.78 8.40 -22.82
CA MET A 246 10.21 9.46 -21.97
C MET A 246 11.29 10.43 -21.46
N LEU A 247 12.48 9.90 -21.12
CA LEU A 247 13.62 10.70 -20.65
C LEU A 247 14.09 11.67 -21.73
N PHE A 248 14.19 11.20 -22.98
CA PHE A 248 14.61 12.03 -24.12
C PHE A 248 13.47 12.82 -24.77
N GLY A 249 12.24 12.69 -24.25
CA GLY A 249 11.07 13.43 -24.75
C GLY A 249 10.51 12.89 -26.06
N ALA A 250 10.79 11.61 -26.37
CA ALA A 250 10.09 10.89 -27.42
C ALA A 250 8.76 10.37 -26.83
N ASN A 251 7.65 10.75 -27.45
CA ASN A 251 6.30 10.26 -27.13
C ASN A 251 5.76 9.43 -28.29
#